data_AF-A0A0A8XNW6-F1
#
_entry.id   AF-A0A0A8XNW6-F1
#
_cell.length_a   1.000
_cell.length_b   1.000
_cell.length_c   1.000
_cell.angle_alpha   90.00
_cell.angle_beta   90.00
_cell.angle_gamma   90.00
#
_symmetry.space_group_name_H-M   'P 1'
#
loop_
_entity.id
_entity.type
_entity.pdbx_description
1 polymer ?
#
loop_
_entity_poly.entity_id
_entity_poly.type
_entity_poly.pdbx_seq_one_letter_code
_entity_poly.pdbx_strand_id
1 'polypeptide(L)'
;MRYWHIEMKHYAHLPCLNVGKSKGPNYLPIELCHLALLQRYAKALTVLQHSSVVDKSQQNPSQRKLALSGALRGSNYNCDDKPKKVWHFNSLRIFSS
;
A
#
# COMPACT_ATOMS: atom_id res chain seq x y z
N MET A 1 22.39 10.22 17.56
CA MET A 1 21.84 9.22 18.52
C MET A 1 22.20 9.47 19.99
N ARG A 2 23.40 9.98 20.32
CA ARG A 2 23.75 10.37 21.70
C ARG A 2 22.76 11.35 22.34
N TYR A 3 22.15 12.23 21.55
CA TYR A 3 21.11 13.17 21.99
C TYR A 3 19.80 12.49 22.45
N TRP A 4 19.49 11.30 21.95
CA TRP A 4 18.24 10.59 22.24
C TRP A 4 18.43 9.39 23.19
N HIS A 5 19.66 9.15 23.67
CA HIS A 5 19.99 8.03 24.57
C HIS A 5 19.49 6.67 24.06
N ILE A 6 19.51 6.47 22.74
CA ILE A 6 19.13 5.20 22.10
C ILE A 6 20.39 4.35 21.91
N GLU A 7 20.45 3.21 22.59
CA GLU A 7 21.48 2.18 22.38
C GLU A 7 21.02 1.19 21.30
N MET A 8 21.76 1.11 20.19
CA MET A 8 21.51 0.10 19.16
C MET A 8 22.24 -1.19 19.51
N LYS A 9 21.48 -2.22 19.87
CA LYS A 9 22.03 -3.45 20.47
C LYS A 9 22.26 -4.59 19.47
N HIS A 10 21.53 -4.64 18.36
CA HIS A 10 21.47 -5.84 17.52
C HIS A 10 22.01 -5.64 16.09
N TYR A 11 21.90 -4.44 15.54
CA TYR A 11 22.18 -4.16 14.13
C TYR A 11 23.00 -2.89 13.90
N ALA A 12 23.88 -2.54 14.84
CA ALA A 12 24.77 -1.38 14.74
C ALA A 12 25.72 -1.40 13.51
N HIS A 13 25.91 -2.56 12.89
CA HIS A 13 26.72 -2.74 11.67
C HIS A 13 25.93 -2.47 10.37
N LEU A 14 24.61 -2.31 10.42
CA LEU A 14 23.79 -2.04 9.25
C LEU A 14 23.89 -0.58 8.81
N PRO A 15 23.74 -0.30 7.50
CA PRO A 15 23.77 1.08 7.01
C PRO A 15 22.59 1.89 7.53
N CYS A 16 22.82 3.19 7.73
CA CYS A 16 21.75 4.14 7.99
C CYS A 16 21.00 4.49 6.69
N LEU A 17 19.69 4.70 6.78
CA LEU A 17 18.82 5.14 5.71
C LEU A 17 18.88 6.68 5.58
N ASN A 18 19.18 7.18 4.38
CA ASN A 18 19.06 8.61 4.09
C ASN A 18 17.60 8.94 3.74
N VAL A 19 16.92 9.65 4.63
CA VAL A 19 15.55 10.15 4.46
C VAL A 19 15.51 11.66 4.17
N GLY A 20 16.67 12.29 4.02
CA GLY A 20 16.79 13.73 3.79
C GLY A 20 16.55 14.14 2.34
N LYS A 21 16.48 15.46 2.12
CA LYS A 21 16.43 16.04 0.77
C LYS A 21 17.83 16.07 0.17
N SER A 22 17.91 16.23 -1.15
CA SER A 22 19.20 16.30 -1.88
C SER A 22 20.21 17.29 -1.30
N LYS A 23 19.77 18.45 -0.79
CA LYS A 23 20.63 19.49 -0.19
C LYS A 23 20.80 19.38 1.34
N GLY A 24 20.26 18.34 1.97
CA GLY A 24 20.26 18.17 3.42
C GLY A 24 19.99 16.71 3.77
N PRO A 25 21.03 15.85 3.71
CA PRO A 25 20.86 14.44 4.03
C PRO A 25 20.54 14.28 5.52
N ASN A 26 19.62 13.39 5.83
CA ASN A 26 19.23 13.06 7.20
C ASN A 26 19.28 11.55 7.33
N TYR A 27 20.18 11.05 8.18
CA TYR A 27 20.46 9.63 8.31
C TYR A 27 19.77 9.07 9.54
N LEU A 28 18.90 8.09 9.32
CA LEU A 28 18.22 7.34 10.36
C LEU A 28 18.71 5.89 10.37
N PRO A 29 19.00 5.32 11.55
CA PRO A 29 19.27 3.90 11.65
C PRO A 29 18.07 3.06 11.25
N ILE A 30 18.33 1.94 10.57
CA ILE A 30 17.26 1.07 10.07
C ILE A 30 16.39 0.48 11.19
N GLU A 31 16.96 0.23 12.37
CA GLU A 31 16.24 -0.27 13.55
C GLU A 31 15.11 0.66 14.01
N LEU A 32 15.25 1.95 13.73
CA LEU A 32 14.27 2.98 14.14
C LEU A 32 13.23 3.25 13.05
N CYS A 33 13.39 2.66 11.87
CA CYS A 33 12.52 2.91 10.72
C CYS A 33 11.44 1.83 10.58
N HIS A 34 10.20 2.25 10.34
CA HIS A 34 9.09 1.39 9.97
C HIS A 34 8.55 1.81 8.61
N LEU A 35 8.05 0.86 7.83
CA LEU A 35 7.35 1.18 6.59
C LEU A 35 6.07 1.94 6.91
N ALA A 36 5.86 3.05 6.21
CA ALA A 36 4.64 3.82 6.36
C ALA A 36 3.43 2.95 5.95
N LEU A 37 2.42 2.92 6.81
CA LEU A 37 1.19 2.19 6.53
C LEU A 37 0.46 2.81 5.34
N LEU A 38 -0.27 1.97 4.60
CA LEU A 38 -1.10 2.36 3.45
C LEU A 38 -0.34 2.97 2.27
N GLN A 39 0.99 2.91 2.26
CA GLN A 39 1.78 3.33 1.09
C GLN A 39 1.62 2.32 -0.06
N ARG A 40 1.21 2.81 -1.24
CA ARG A 40 1.13 1.98 -2.45
C ARG A 40 2.53 1.71 -3.00
N TYR A 41 2.79 0.46 -3.38
CA TYR A 41 4.00 0.09 -4.11
C TYR A 41 3.92 0.60 -5.55
N ALA A 42 4.89 1.41 -5.96
CA ALA A 42 4.85 2.11 -7.25
C ALA A 42 5.70 1.44 -8.36
N LYS A 43 6.54 0.46 -8.02
CA LYS A 43 7.39 -0.23 -9.01
C LYS A 43 6.63 -1.40 -9.63
N ALA A 44 7.07 -1.84 -10.80
CA ALA A 44 6.56 -3.07 -11.41
C ALA A 44 6.84 -4.27 -10.50
N LEU A 45 5.87 -5.19 -10.42
CA LEU A 45 6.02 -6.45 -9.71
C LEU A 45 6.79 -7.44 -10.59
N THR A 46 7.57 -8.30 -9.94
CA THR A 46 8.17 -9.47 -10.62
C THR A 46 7.09 -10.49 -10.98
N VAL A 47 7.40 -11.40 -11.91
CA VAL A 47 6.45 -12.46 -12.35
C VAL A 47 5.93 -13.26 -11.16
N LEU A 48 6.82 -13.69 -10.25
CA LEU A 48 6.44 -14.45 -9.06
C LEU A 48 5.54 -13.67 -8.11
N GLN A 49 5.83 -12.38 -7.89
CA GLN A 49 4.98 -11.51 -7.07
C GLN A 49 3.61 -11.32 -7.72
N HIS A 50 3.57 -11.12 -9.03
CA HIS A 50 2.33 -10.98 -9.78
C HIS A 50 1.46 -12.23 -9.68
N SER A 51 2.02 -13.42 -9.88
CA SER A 51 1.32 -14.69 -9.70
C SER A 51 0.74 -14.82 -8.28
N SER A 52 1.54 -14.53 -7.25
CA SER A 52 1.05 -14.59 -5.87
C SER A 52 -0.11 -13.61 -5.61
N VAL A 53 -0.08 -12.42 -6.20
CA VAL A 53 -1.17 -11.45 -6.08
C VAL A 53 -2.42 -11.97 -6.78
N VAL A 54 -2.31 -12.52 -7.98
CA VAL A 54 -3.44 -13.10 -8.73
C VAL A 54 -4.07 -14.24 -7.95
N ASP A 55 -3.28 -15.21 -7.50
CA ASP A 55 -3.76 -16.38 -6.77
C ASP A 55 -4.50 -15.98 -5.48
N LYS A 56 -3.94 -15.01 -4.73
CA LYS A 56 -4.57 -14.49 -3.49
C LYS A 56 -5.80 -13.61 -3.75
N SER A 57 -5.85 -12.94 -4.89
CA SER A 57 -6.97 -12.07 -5.27
C SER A 57 -8.11 -12.84 -5.93
N GLN A 58 -7.84 -14.06 -6.41
CA GLN A 58 -8.84 -14.91 -7.02
C GLN A 58 -9.91 -15.28 -5.98
N GLN A 59 -11.17 -14.99 -6.32
CA GLN A 59 -12.32 -15.26 -5.47
C GLN A 59 -13.39 -16.00 -6.26
N ASN A 60 -14.09 -16.93 -5.62
CA ASN A 60 -15.24 -17.57 -6.22
C ASN A 60 -16.32 -16.52 -6.51
N PRO A 61 -16.93 -16.51 -7.72
CA PRO A 61 -17.90 -15.47 -8.11
C PRO A 61 -19.05 -15.29 -7.12
N SER A 62 -19.59 -16.38 -6.59
CA SER A 62 -20.67 -16.35 -5.59
C SER A 62 -20.23 -15.68 -4.28
N GLN A 63 -19.01 -15.97 -3.81
CA GLN A 63 -18.44 -15.35 -2.61
C GLN A 63 -18.18 -13.86 -2.83
N ARG A 64 -17.65 -13.49 -4.00
CA ARG A 64 -17.45 -12.08 -4.39
C ARG A 64 -18.77 -11.30 -4.40
N LYS A 65 -19.83 -11.90 -4.97
CA LYS A 65 -21.17 -11.29 -4.98
C LYS A 65 -21.71 -11.06 -3.56
N LEU A 66 -21.55 -12.05 -2.69
CA LEU A 66 -21.98 -11.96 -1.29
C LEU A 66 -21.18 -10.90 -0.51
N ALA A 67 -19.85 -10.88 -0.67
CA ALA A 67 -19.00 -9.88 -0.04
C ALA A 67 -19.36 -8.46 -0.52
N LEU A 68 -19.60 -8.29 -1.82
CA LEU A 68 -20.02 -7.00 -2.39
C LEU A 68 -21.38 -6.56 -1.86
N SER A 69 -22.38 -7.45 -1.82
CA SER A 69 -23.70 -7.10 -1.30
C SER A 69 -23.67 -6.77 0.19
N GLY A 70 -22.85 -7.48 0.96
CA GLY A 70 -22.59 -7.18 2.38
C GLY A 70 -21.95 -5.81 2.57
N ALA A 71 -20.89 -5.50 1.82
CA ALA A 71 -20.21 -4.21 1.88
C ALA A 71 -21.16 -3.06 1.51
N LEU A 72 -21.95 -3.21 0.45
CA LEU A 72 -22.94 -2.20 0.04
C LEU A 72 -23.98 -1.94 1.14
N ARG A 73 -24.50 -2.99 1.78
CA ARG A 73 -25.45 -2.84 2.90
C ARG A 73 -24.83 -2.12 4.10
N GLY A 74 -23.56 -2.37 4.42
CA GLY A 74 -22.88 -1.76 5.57
C GLY A 74 -22.31 -0.36 5.31
N SER A 75 -22.13 0.02 4.06
CA SER A 75 -21.41 1.25 3.66
C SER A 75 -22.17 2.57 3.83
N ASN A 76 -23.45 2.54 4.20
CA ASN A 76 -24.33 3.71 4.37
C ASN A 76 -24.19 4.79 3.27
N TYR A 77 -23.96 4.39 2.03
CA TYR A 77 -23.72 5.29 0.88
C TYR A 77 -24.85 6.31 0.65
N ASN A 78 -26.05 6.06 1.15
CA ASN A 78 -27.19 6.97 1.00
C ASN A 78 -27.21 8.12 2.02
N CYS A 79 -26.46 8.01 3.12
CA CYS A 79 -26.36 9.07 4.14
C CYS A 79 -25.04 9.84 4.06
N ASP A 80 -24.15 9.50 3.12
CA ASP A 80 -22.92 10.24 2.89
C ASP A 80 -23.28 11.46 2.02
N ASP A 81 -23.14 12.68 2.57
CA ASP A 81 -23.48 13.97 1.93
C ASP A 81 -22.50 14.37 0.80
N LYS A 82 -21.83 13.38 0.21
CA LYS A 82 -20.84 13.57 -0.82
C LYS A 82 -21.50 13.47 -2.20
N PRO A 83 -21.14 14.35 -3.15
CA PRO A 83 -21.65 14.26 -4.51
C PRO A 83 -21.27 12.90 -5.13
N LYS A 84 -22.29 12.16 -5.57
CA LYS A 84 -22.13 10.84 -6.18
C LYS A 84 -21.41 11.00 -7.53
N LYS A 85 -20.11 10.69 -7.56
CA LYS A 85 -19.32 10.66 -8.80
C LYS A 85 -19.70 9.44 -9.61
N VAL A 86 -20.40 9.65 -10.72
CA VAL A 86 -20.65 8.62 -11.73
C VAL A 86 -19.37 8.44 -12.55
N TRP A 87 -18.74 7.27 -12.45
CA TRP A 87 -17.59 6.93 -13.27
C TRP A 87 -18.07 6.42 -14.63
N HIS A 88 -17.78 7.15 -15.71
CA HIS A 88 -17.98 6.68 -17.07
C HIS A 88 -16.87 5.68 -17.44
N PHE A 89 -17.20 4.39 -17.39
CA PHE A 89 -16.29 3.27 -17.66
C PHE A 89 -16.03 3.01 -19.16
N ASN A 90 -16.06 4.04 -20.01
CA ASN A 90 -15.87 3.90 -21.47
C ASN A 90 -14.44 4.20 -21.96
N SER A 91 -13.43 4.24 -21.07
CA SER A 91 -12.05 4.50 -21.49
C SER A 91 -11.00 3.66 -20.75
N LEU A 92 -11.23 2.35 -20.68
CA LEU A 92 -10.21 1.40 -20.26
C LEU A 92 -10.14 0.28 -21.30
N ARG A 93 -9.31 0.49 -22.35
CA ARG A 93 -8.69 -0.62 -23.07
C ARG A 93 -7.76 -1.31 -22.07
N ILE A 94 -8.26 -2.32 -21.39
CA ILE A 94 -7.43 -3.26 -20.63
C ILE A 94 -7.29 -4.48 -21.53
N PHE A 95 -6.05 -4.76 -21.93
CA PHE A 95 -5.60 -5.78 -22.89
C PHE A 95 -5.76 -5.42 -24.38
N SER A 96 -4.67 -4.93 -24.97
CA SER A 96 -4.24 -5.33 -26.32
C SER A 96 -2.90 -6.03 -26.15
N SER A 97 -2.80 -7.24 -26.71
CA SER A 97 -1.54 -7.95 -26.97
C SER A 97 -0.56 -7.09 -27.76
#